data_AF-A0A2G4HA47-F1
#
_entry.id   AF-A0A2G4HA47-F1
#
_cell.length_a   1.000
_cell.length_b   1.000
_cell.length_c   1.000
_cell.angle_alpha   90.00
_cell.angle_beta   90.00
_cell.angle_gamma   90.00
#
_symmetry.space_group_name_H-M   'P 1'
#
loop_
_entity.id
_entity.type
_entity.pdbx_description
1 polymer ?
#
loop_
_entity_poly.entity_id
_entity_poly.type
_entity_poly.pdbx_seq_one_letter_code
_entity_poly.pdbx_strand_id
1 'polypeptide(L)' 'MKVRTSIKKRSPECIVVRRKGRLYVINKKNPKFKQRQKN' A
#
# COMPACT_ATOMS: atom_id res chain seq x y z
N MET A 1 1.39 -0.04 8.72
CA MET A 1 0.49 0.11 7.56
C MET A 1 -0.22 1.45 7.70
N LYS A 2 -0.05 2.40 6.78
CA LYS A 2 -0.71 3.73 6.85
C LYS A 2 -2.03 3.70 6.07
N VAL A 3 -3.14 4.13 6.68
CA VAL A 3 -4.45 4.20 6.00
C VAL A 3 -4.59 5.56 5.32
N ARG A 4 -4.93 5.59 4.02
CA ARG A 4 -5.08 6.81 3.22
C ARG A 4 -6.19 6.65 2.19
N THR A 5 -6.88 7.72 1.82
CA THR A 5 -7.88 7.71 0.74
C THR A 5 -7.25 7.37 -0.61
N SER A 6 -6.15 8.03 -0.95
CA SER A 6 -5.33 7.70 -2.12
C SER A 6 -4.04 6.99 -1.70
N ILE A 7 -3.67 5.96 -2.46
CA ILE A 7 -2.43 5.19 -2.27
C ILE A 7 -1.56 5.28 -3.51
N LYS A 8 -0.24 5.31 -3.32
CA LYS A 8 0.73 5.32 -4.43
C LYS A 8 1.99 4.53 -4.11
N LYS A 9 2.64 4.02 -5.16
CA LYS A 9 4.00 3.48 -5.07
C LYS A 9 4.96 4.63 -4.75
N ARG A 10 5.92 4.36 -3.86
CA ARG A 10 6.97 5.33 -3.44
C ARG A 10 8.37 4.87 -3.80
N SER A 11 8.51 3.62 -4.19
CA SER A 11 9.72 2.99 -4.67
C SER A 11 9.33 1.89 -5.67
N PRO A 12 10.27 1.37 -6.48
CA PRO A 12 10.00 0.25 -7.38
C PRO A 12 9.54 -1.00 -6.61
N GLU A 13 10.01 -1.16 -5.37
CA GLU A 13 9.71 -2.33 -4.52
C GLU A 13 8.30 -2.32 -3.95
N CYS A 14 7.53 -1.26 -4.19
CA CYS A 14 6.14 -1.17 -3.78
C CYS A 14 5.26 -1.95 -4.76
N ILE A 15 4.57 -2.95 -4.24
CA ILE A 15 3.60 -3.76 -4.99
C ILE A 15 2.19 -3.35 -4.56
N VAL A 16 1.33 -3.09 -5.53
CA VAL A 16 -0.09 -2.84 -5.28
C VAL A 16 -0.83 -4.17 -5.36
N VAL A 17 -1.61 -4.50 -4.34
CA VAL A 17 -2.42 -5.72 -4.29
C VAL A 17 -3.84 -5.39 -3.84
N ARG A 18 -4.82 -6.14 -4.34
CA ARG A 18 -6.21 -6.06 -3.87
C ARG A 18 -6.49 -7.20 -2.90
N ARG A 19 -7.00 -6.88 -1.72
CA ARG A 19 -7.33 -7.87 -0.66
C ARG A 19 -8.63 -7.46 0.02
N LYS A 20 -9.57 -8.41 0.19
CA LYS A 20 -10.88 -8.14 0.85
C LYS A 20 -11.56 -6.86 0.32
N GLY A 21 -11.58 -6.70 -1.00
CA GLY A 21 -12.18 -5.55 -1.70
C GLY A 21 -11.38 -4.23 -1.66
N ARG A 22 -10.28 -4.13 -0.91
CA ARG A 22 -9.49 -2.89 -0.74
C ARG A 22 -8.13 -2.98 -1.41
N LEU A 23 -7.60 -1.85 -1.87
CA LEU A 23 -6.23 -1.77 -2.38
C LEU A 23 -5.21 -1.56 -1.25
N TYR A 24 -4.06 -2.19 -1.40
CA TYR A 24 -2.93 -2.12 -0.47
C TYR A 24 -1.64 -1.87 -1.25
N VAL A 25 -0.76 -1.05 -0.70
CA VAL A 25 0.65 -1.01 -1.09
C VAL A 25 1.44 -1.85 -0.09
N ILE A 26 2.13 -2.87 -0.57
CA ILE A 26 3.03 -3.70 0.21
C ILE A 26 4.46 -3.43 -0.23
N ASN A 27 5.37 -3.35 0.73
CA ASN A 27 6.79 -3.26 0.48
C ASN A 27 7.50 -4.15 1.51
N LYS A 28 8.30 -5.11 1.03
CA LYS A 28 9.04 -6.05 1.88
C LYS A 28 10.35 -5.46 2.41
N LYS A 29 10.98 -4.55 1.66
CA LYS A 29 12.25 -3.88 2.00
C LYS A 29 12.07 -2.74 3.00
N ASN A 30 11.05 -1.90 2.80
CA ASN A 30 10.77 -0.76 3.67
C ASN A 30 9.30 -0.75 4.16
N PRO A 31 9.04 -1.15 5.43
CA PRO A 31 7.69 -1.20 5.96
C PRO A 31 7.01 0.17 6.12
N LYS A 32 7.78 1.28 6.13
CA LYS A 32 7.22 2.64 6.22
C LYS A 32 6.37 3.02 4.99
N PHE A 33 6.57 2.33 3.87
CA PHE A 33 5.83 2.58 2.62
C PHE A 33 4.53 1.77 2.50
N LYS A 34 4.26 0.84 3.42
CA LYS A 34 3.03 0.05 3.42
C LYS A 34 1.80 0.94 3.63
N GLN A 35 0.84 0.88 2.71
CA GLN A 35 -0.40 1.68 2.74
C GLN A 35 -1.65 0.84 2.51
N ARG A 36 -2.79 1.26 3.07
CA ARG A 36 -4.12 0.69 2.82
C ARG A 36 -5.05 1.81 2.35
N GLN A 37 -5.83 1.56 1.30
CA GLN A 37 -6.88 2.46 0.87
C GLN A 37 -7.98 2.54 1.94
N LYS A 38 -8.31 3.75 2.39
CA LYS A 38 -9.55 4.03 3.14
C LYS A 38 -10.72 3.74 2.18
N ASN A 39 -11.86 3.31 2.71
CA ASN A 39 -13.07 3.14 1.89
C ASN A 39 -13.32 4.37 1.01
#